data_AF-A0A947RVG9-F1
#
_entry.id   AF-A0A947RVG9-F1
#
_cell.length_a   1.000
_cell.length_b   1.000
_cell.length_c   1.000
_cell.angle_alpha   90.00
_cell.angle_beta   90.00
_cell.angle_gamma   90.00
#
_symmetry.space_group_name_H-M   'P 1'
#
loop_
_entity.id
_entity.type
_entity.pdbx_description
1 polymer ?
#
loop_
_entity_poly.entity_id
_entity_poly.type
_entity_poly.pdbx_seq_one_letter_code
_entity_poly.pdbx_strand_id
1 'polypeptide(L)'
;MKKCPYCAEDIQEEAVKCRFCGEFMIKQKEEKWYFRTNWVFIAFLMAGPFALPLLWLNPRYSVRTKTVSTLFVALATYYFTVATVDAVRTVMKYYEQL
;
A
#
# COMPACT_ATOMS: atom_id res chain seq x y z
N MET A 1 21.31 12.17 25.08
CA MET A 1 22.08 10.95 25.45
C MET A 1 21.11 9.95 26.04
N LYS A 2 21.29 8.64 25.80
CA LYS A 2 20.42 7.58 26.31
C LYS A 2 21.23 6.50 27.01
N LYS A 3 20.64 5.78 27.95
CA LYS A 3 21.29 4.62 28.59
C LYS A 3 21.21 3.39 27.71
N CYS A 4 22.31 2.63 27.66
CA CYS A 4 22.32 1.32 27.04
C CYS A 4 21.43 0.35 27.85
N PRO A 5 20.48 -0.38 27.24
CA PRO A 5 19.65 -1.34 27.97
C PRO A 5 20.41 -2.56 28.50
N TYR A 6 21.62 -2.82 27.98
CA TYR A 6 22.43 -3.98 28.37
C TYR A 6 23.46 -3.67 29.46
N CYS A 7 24.14 -2.52 29.37
CA CYS A 7 25.22 -2.15 30.29
C CYS A 7 24.97 -0.88 31.11
N ALA A 8 23.80 -0.24 30.97
CA ALA A 8 23.38 0.98 31.69
C ALA A 8 24.27 2.23 31.51
N GLU A 9 25.33 2.13 30.69
CA GLU A 9 26.24 3.23 30.37
C GLU A 9 25.58 4.28 29.46
N ASP A 10 26.02 5.54 29.57
CA ASP A 10 25.51 6.64 28.76
C ASP A 10 26.11 6.60 27.34
N ILE A 11 25.23 6.54 26.35
CA ILE A 11 25.56 6.45 24.93
C ILE A 11 24.84 7.52 24.12
N GLN A 12 25.37 7.80 22.92
CA GLN A 12 24.76 8.75 21.99
C GLN A 12 23.39 8.27 21.52
N GLU A 13 22.47 9.20 21.23
CA GLU A 13 21.11 8.87 20.83
C GLU A 13 21.04 8.12 19.50
N GLU A 14 21.96 8.44 18.59
CA GLU A 14 22.10 7.80 17.27
C GLU A 14 22.93 6.52 17.32
N ALA A 15 23.49 6.12 18.47
CA ALA A 15 24.34 4.95 18.57
C ALA A 15 23.58 3.69 18.12
N VAL A 16 24.09 3.02 17.07
CA VAL A 16 23.56 1.74 16.56
C VAL A 16 24.19 0.56 17.31
N LYS A 17 25.40 0.74 17.87
CA LYS A 17 26.13 -0.26 18.63
C LYS A 17 26.75 0.40 19.86
N CYS A 18 26.66 -0.27 21.02
CA CYS A 18 27.27 0.23 22.24
C CYS A 18 28.79 0.05 22.20
N ARG A 19 29.57 1.09 22.51
CA ARG A 19 31.05 1.01 22.58
C ARG A 19 31.55 0.19 23.78
N PHE A 20 30.75 0.09 24.83
CA PHE A 20 31.14 -0.55 26.09
C PHE A 20 30.85 -2.06 26.10
N CYS A 21 29.62 -2.47 25.81
CA CYS A 21 29.25 -3.89 25.78
C CYS A 21 29.29 -4.52 24.38
N GLY A 22 29.37 -3.73 23.32
CA GLY A 22 29.38 -4.25 21.95
C GLY A 22 28.02 -4.74 21.42
N GLU A 23 26.95 -4.66 22.22
CA GLU A 23 25.58 -5.04 21.79
C GLU A 23 25.02 -4.06 20.75
N PHE A 24 24.24 -4.61 19.81
CA PHE A 24 23.58 -3.85 18.75
C PHE A 24 22.21 -3.34 19.22
N MET A 25 21.98 -2.03 19.10
CA MET A 25 20.70 -1.38 19.42
C MET A 25 19.80 -1.25 18.19
N ILE A 26 19.65 -2.34 17.44
CA ILE A 26 18.83 -2.36 16.24
C ILE A 26 17.36 -2.32 16.69
N LYS A 27 16.76 -1.13 16.73
CA LYS A 27 15.31 -1.02 16.61
C LYS A 27 14.95 -1.29 15.15
N GLN A 28 14.68 -2.54 14.81
CA GLN A 28 14.00 -2.82 13.55
C GLN A 28 12.67 -2.08 13.60
N LYS A 29 12.48 -1.16 12.65
CA LYS A 29 11.21 -0.45 12.51
C LYS A 29 10.20 -1.49 12.05
N GLU A 30 9.45 -2.08 12.97
CA GLU A 30 8.44 -3.07 12.62
C GLU A 30 7.41 -2.42 11.69
N GLU A 31 7.41 -2.84 10.43
CA GLU A 31 6.42 -2.37 9.48
C GLU A 31 5.07 -2.97 9.86
N LYS A 32 4.10 -2.09 10.17
CA LYS A 32 2.75 -2.52 10.52
C LYS A 32 2.16 -3.37 9.40
N TRP A 33 1.43 -4.42 9.76
CA TRP A 33 0.97 -5.48 8.85
C TRP A 33 0.17 -4.99 7.64
N TYR A 34 -0.64 -3.92 7.81
CA TYR A 34 -1.43 -3.33 6.73
C TYR A 34 -0.60 -2.59 5.66
N PHE A 35 0.68 -2.32 5.91
CA PHE A 35 1.59 -1.75 4.90
C PHE A 35 2.27 -2.81 4.03
N ARG A 36 2.04 -4.11 4.28
CA ARG A 36 2.55 -5.18 3.40
C ARG A 36 1.91 -5.08 2.02
N THR A 37 2.72 -5.17 0.98
CA THR A 37 2.32 -5.15 -0.43
C THR A 37 1.16 -6.09 -0.73
N ASN A 38 1.19 -7.32 -0.19
CA ASN A 38 0.13 -8.31 -0.40
C ASN A 38 -1.23 -7.86 0.19
N TRP A 39 -1.23 -7.15 1.32
CA TRP A 39 -2.46 -6.62 1.93
C TRP A 39 -3.11 -5.54 1.07
N VAL A 40 -2.29 -4.68 0.47
CA VAL A 40 -2.76 -3.64 -0.45
C VAL A 40 -3.41 -4.25 -1.70
N PHE A 41 -2.82 -5.30 -2.26
CA PHE A 41 -3.40 -6.02 -3.40
C PHE A 41 -4.73 -6.69 -3.04
N ILE A 42 -4.83 -7.32 -1.86
CA ILE A 42 -6.07 -7.95 -1.38
C ILE A 42 -7.16 -6.89 -1.18
N ALA A 43 -6.83 -5.75 -0.56
CA ALA A 43 -7.75 -4.65 -0.37
C ALA A 43 -8.24 -4.05 -1.70
N PHE A 44 -7.37 -3.97 -2.71
CA PHE A 44 -7.73 -3.51 -4.04
C PHE A 44 -8.69 -4.48 -4.76
N LEU A 45 -8.47 -5.78 -4.65
CA LEU A 45 -9.37 -6.78 -5.26
C LEU A 45 -10.74 -6.84 -4.60
N MET A 46 -10.82 -6.63 -3.28
CA MET A 46 -12.09 -6.65 -2.54
C MET A 46 -12.87 -5.34 -2.62
N ALA A 47 -12.21 -4.20 -2.35
CA ALA A 47 -12.86 -2.89 -2.29
C ALA A 47 -12.82 -2.12 -3.62
N GLY A 48 -12.09 -2.63 -4.61
CA GLY A 48 -11.96 -2.00 -5.92
C GLY A 48 -11.16 -0.69 -5.89
N PRO A 49 -11.48 0.29 -6.77
CA PRO A 49 -10.75 1.55 -6.87
C PRO A 49 -10.76 2.39 -5.58
N PHE A 50 -11.66 2.11 -4.64
CA PHE A 50 -11.70 2.77 -3.33
C PHE A 50 -10.51 2.44 -2.42
N ALA A 51 -9.66 1.46 -2.79
CA ALA A 51 -8.41 1.19 -2.07
C ALA A 51 -7.25 2.14 -2.46
N LEU A 52 -7.42 2.97 -3.51
CA LEU A 52 -6.40 3.91 -3.97
C LEU A 52 -5.93 4.93 -2.91
N PRO A 53 -6.78 5.47 -2.02
CA PRO A 53 -6.35 6.36 -0.93
C PRO A 53 -5.39 5.67 0.05
N LEU A 54 -5.57 4.37 0.32
CA LEU A 54 -4.67 3.57 1.14
C LEU A 54 -3.29 3.37 0.49
N LEU A 55 -3.26 3.26 -0.83
CA LEU A 55 -2.04 3.11 -1.61
C LEU A 55 -1.16 4.37 -1.56
N TRP A 56 -1.79 5.55 -1.46
CA TRP A 56 -1.10 6.84 -1.37
C TRP A 56 -0.43 7.09 -0.01
N LEU A 57 -1.03 6.58 1.08
CA LEU A 57 -0.50 6.65 2.45
C LEU A 57 0.73 5.75 2.70
N ASN A 58 1.04 4.83 1.78
CA ASN A 58 2.17 3.93 1.95
C ASN A 58 3.51 4.65 1.63
N PRO A 59 4.44 4.80 2.61
CA PRO A 59 5.73 5.46 2.40
C PRO A 59 6.71 4.66 1.55
N ARG A 60 6.46 3.36 1.35
CA ARG A 60 7.33 2.45 0.57
C ARG A 60 7.11 2.51 -0.94
N TYR A 61 5.97 3.02 -1.38
CA TYR A 61 5.65 3.11 -2.79
C TYR A 61 6.26 4.37 -3.42
N SER A 62 7.13 4.17 -4.41
CA SER A 62 7.68 5.25 -5.21
C SER A 62 6.57 5.98 -5.97
N VAL A 63 6.75 7.27 -6.25
CA VAL A 63 5.78 8.09 -6.99
C VAL A 63 5.42 7.44 -8.34
N ARG A 64 6.39 6.80 -9.01
CA ARG A 64 6.16 6.07 -10.27
C ARG A 64 5.14 4.95 -10.11
N THR A 65 5.30 4.13 -9.08
CA THR A 65 4.40 2.99 -8.84
C THR A 65 2.99 3.46 -8.48
N LYS A 66 2.86 4.58 -7.72
CA LYS A 66 1.57 5.22 -7.44
C LYS A 66 0.87 5.63 -8.73
N THR A 67 1.56 6.37 -9.60
CA THR A 67 1.00 6.86 -10.87
C THR A 67 0.63 5.72 -11.82
N VAL A 68 1.46 4.67 -11.95
CA VAL A 68 1.17 3.51 -12.81
C VAL A 68 -0.08 2.77 -12.33
N SER A 69 -0.19 2.52 -11.01
CA SER A 69 -1.36 1.84 -10.45
C SER A 69 -2.66 2.62 -10.68
N THR A 70 -2.64 3.95 -10.47
CA THR A 70 -3.84 4.78 -10.68
C THR A 70 -4.27 4.81 -12.14
N LEU A 71 -3.32 4.90 -13.07
CA LEU A 71 -3.59 4.92 -14.51
C LEU A 71 -4.19 3.60 -14.99
N PHE A 72 -3.60 2.48 -14.56
CA PHE A 72 -4.09 1.15 -14.91
C PHE A 72 -5.52 0.92 -14.42
N VAL A 73 -5.79 1.28 -13.16
CA VAL A 73 -7.12 1.14 -12.57
C VAL A 73 -8.15 2.01 -13.28
N ALA A 74 -7.81 3.28 -13.59
CA ALA A 74 -8.70 4.17 -14.32
C ALA A 74 -9.04 3.63 -15.73
N LEU A 75 -8.05 3.12 -16.46
CA LEU A 75 -8.25 2.52 -17.78
C LEU A 75 -9.12 1.27 -17.72
N ALA A 76 -8.86 0.38 -16.75
CA ALA A 76 -9.67 -0.80 -16.54
C ALA A 76 -11.12 -0.43 -16.20
N THR A 77 -11.33 0.51 -15.27
CA THR A 77 -12.67 0.99 -14.90
C THR A 77 -13.40 1.58 -16.11
N TYR A 78 -12.74 2.42 -16.91
CA TYR A 78 -13.34 2.96 -18.14
C TYR A 78 -13.78 1.86 -19.10
N TYR A 79 -12.90 0.90 -19.39
CA TYR A 79 -13.21 -0.23 -20.27
C TYR A 79 -14.44 -1.03 -19.78
N PHE A 80 -14.49 -1.37 -18.48
CA PHE A 80 -15.62 -2.09 -17.90
C PHE A 80 -16.93 -1.31 -18.01
N THR A 81 -16.91 0.02 -17.82
CA THR A 81 -18.12 0.84 -17.97
C THR A 81 -18.66 0.82 -19.39
N VAL A 82 -17.80 0.93 -20.41
CA VAL A 82 -18.21 0.86 -21.82
C VAL A 82 -18.80 -0.51 -22.14
N ALA A 83 -18.12 -1.59 -21.76
CA ALA A 83 -18.61 -2.94 -21.96
C ALA A 83 -19.97 -3.18 -21.28
N THR A 84 -20.17 -2.62 -20.08
CA THR A 84 -21.44 -2.71 -19.34
C THR A 84 -22.55 -1.96 -20.05
N VAL A 85 -22.28 -0.74 -20.53
CA VAL A 85 -23.25 0.06 -21.28
C VAL A 85 -23.67 -0.63 -22.57
N ASP A 86 -22.72 -1.21 -23.30
CA ASP A 86 -23.03 -1.94 -24.53
C ASP A 86 -23.83 -3.22 -24.28
N ALA A 87 -23.52 -3.95 -23.20
CA ALA A 87 -24.32 -5.09 -22.75
C ALA A 87 -25.76 -4.66 -22.41
N VAL A 88 -25.94 -3.58 -21.63
CA VAL A 88 -27.26 -3.06 -21.25
C VAL A 88 -28.05 -2.59 -22.48
N ARG A 89 -27.41 -1.88 -23.42
CA ARG A 89 -28.05 -1.45 -24.67
C ARG A 89 -28.55 -2.62 -25.51
N THR A 90 -27.75 -3.69 -25.59
CA THR A 90 -28.11 -4.90 -26.34
C THR A 90 -29.32 -5.58 -25.73
N VAL A 91 -29.33 -5.70 -24.39
CA VAL A 91 -30.46 -6.25 -23.64
C VAL A 91 -31.72 -5.39 -23.79
N MET A 92 -31.59 -4.06 -23.72
CA MET A 92 -32.73 -3.14 -23.86
C MET A 92 -33.39 -3.26 -25.25
N LYS A 93 -32.59 -3.36 -26.32
CA LYS A 93 -33.10 -3.58 -27.68
C LYS A 93 -33.87 -4.89 -27.82
N TYR A 94 -33.44 -5.94 -27.12
CA TYR A 94 -34.14 -7.23 -27.12
C TYR A 94 -35.53 -7.12 -26.46
N TYR A 95 -35.62 -6.40 -25.34
CA TYR A 95 -36.91 -6.16 -24.68
C TYR A 95 -37.85 -5.23 -25.46
N GLU A 96 -37.32 -4.29 -26.24
CA GLU A 96 -38.12 -3.38 -27.07
C GLU A 96 -38.77 -4.08 -28.29
N GLN A 97 -38.27 -5.25 -28.68
CA GLN A 97 -38.81 -6.05 -29.80
C GLN A 97 -39.94 -7.01 -29.39
N LEU A 98 -40.19 -7.19 -28.09
CA LEU A 98 -41.25 -8.02 -27.50
C LEU A 98 -42.52 -7.19 -27.25
#